data_AF-A0A2S0KPH4-F1
#
_entry.id   AF-A0A2S0KPH4-F1
#
_cell.length_a   1.000
_cell.length_b   1.000
_cell.length_c   1.000
_cell.angle_alpha   90.00
_cell.angle_beta   90.00
_cell.angle_gamma   90.00
#
_symmetry.space_group_name_H-M   'P 1'
#
loop_
_entity.id
_entity.type
_entity.pdbx_description
1 polymer ?
#
loop_
_entity_poly.entity_id
_entity_poly.type
_entity_poly.pdbx_seq_one_letter_code
_entity_poly.pdbx_strand_id
1 'polypeptide(L)'
;MQTQKNKIIKELLSNTFNVFLAGILFVMALFGICSFFFREQLLSFLSNLDSRPYVVYIAIAVGLLSLFMLINSLVKKYKKSIKPSLEQMEILDRIAVADYSKYPSDQENKSALVQMMDEHIKHLYRQLKLMQNEVDASKELQNVILEQLNEGIIATNEQGEIQLETHLVREMLQSKRFNERARVSGNYTEDGRVNSTSGGVSAATISANNLERFISVRNVNYSKVWEIMSRAISTRNIVIDDFEVNVDGQDKVIQVFASPIDDKNLKGALAVIGDVTVMKSLERQRQDFVANVSHELKTPLTSILGYIELAKSPDRTIEEIRQFQEIIAIEAQHLRELIGDLLELAEIENKQKPAKVEEDHKKECVYFYQVIDEIFGQLNGYAKQEGVKLLLEVDPEAKIEANYTRIKQLFFNLISNAIKYNKPGGYVRVGTSERSSQRGAQEVFVEDNGIGIPRAEQNRIFERFYRVDKSRAKNVEGTGLGLAIVKHTANLYNASVTLESELGKGSKFTISFPKK
;
A
#
# COMPACT_ATOMS: atom_id res chain seq x y z
N MET A 1 -5.21 42.25 22.00
CA MET A 1 -4.23 42.27 23.10
C MET A 1 -3.25 43.45 23.03
N GLN A 2 -2.53 43.70 21.92
CA GLN A 2 -1.58 44.83 21.76
C GLN A 2 -2.16 46.20 22.17
N THR A 3 -3.41 46.48 21.77
CA THR A 3 -4.09 47.75 22.04
C THR A 3 -4.42 47.94 23.52
N GLN A 4 -4.73 46.85 24.22
CA GLN A 4 -5.05 46.83 25.64
C GLN A 4 -3.77 46.91 26.49
N LYS A 5 -2.69 46.26 26.05
CA LYS A 5 -1.32 46.40 26.58
C LYS A 5 -0.83 47.85 26.51
N ASN A 6 -0.98 48.51 25.36
CA ASN A 6 -0.63 49.92 25.21
C ASN A 6 -1.51 50.84 26.07
N LYS A 7 -2.77 50.47 26.31
CA LYS A 7 -3.68 51.22 27.18
C LYS A 7 -3.29 51.10 28.66
N ILE A 8 -2.98 49.89 29.13
CA ILE A 8 -2.54 49.64 30.51
C ILE A 8 -1.15 50.26 30.77
N ILE A 9 -0.22 50.16 29.81
CA ILE A 9 1.09 50.81 29.91
C ILE A 9 0.94 52.34 29.94
N LYS A 10 0.06 52.92 29.11
CA LYS A 10 -0.28 54.36 29.17
C LYS A 10 -0.93 54.74 30.49
N GLU A 11 -1.83 53.92 31.04
CA GLU A 11 -2.46 54.16 32.33
C GLU A 11 -1.48 54.06 33.50
N LEU A 12 -0.56 53.09 33.48
CA LEU A 12 0.48 52.97 34.51
C LEU A 12 1.48 54.12 34.42
N LEU A 13 1.90 54.50 33.21
CA LEU A 13 2.77 55.66 32.99
C LEU A 13 2.05 56.97 33.38
N SER A 14 0.78 57.10 33.05
CA SER A 14 -0.07 58.22 33.46
C SER A 14 -0.23 58.29 34.98
N ASN A 15 -0.52 57.16 35.65
CA ASN A 15 -0.67 57.13 37.10
C ASN A 15 0.66 57.33 37.83
N THR A 16 1.77 56.79 37.32
CA THR A 16 3.09 57.07 37.91
C THR A 16 3.51 58.52 37.69
N PHE A 17 3.25 59.08 36.51
CA PHE A 17 3.45 60.50 36.22
C PHE A 17 2.54 61.39 37.07
N ASN A 18 1.28 61.02 37.28
CA ASN A 18 0.32 61.74 38.12
C ASN A 18 0.67 61.64 39.60
N VAL A 19 1.19 60.50 40.09
CA VAL A 19 1.69 60.37 41.46
C VAL A 19 2.98 61.17 41.63
N PHE A 20 3.84 61.23 40.62
CA PHE A 20 5.04 62.07 40.63
C PHE A 20 4.67 63.56 40.61
N LEU A 21 3.71 63.96 39.77
CA LEU A 21 3.18 65.32 39.66
C LEU A 21 2.40 65.72 40.91
N ALA A 22 1.62 64.81 41.50
CA ALA A 22 0.94 65.01 42.78
C ALA A 22 1.96 65.12 43.93
N GLY A 23 3.06 64.36 43.89
CA GLY A 23 4.17 64.51 44.83
C GLY A 23 4.84 65.89 44.72
N ILE A 24 5.10 66.37 43.50
CA ILE A 24 5.65 67.71 43.25
C ILE A 24 4.65 68.79 43.68
N LEU A 25 3.38 68.67 43.33
CA LEU A 25 2.31 69.59 43.71
C LEU A 25 2.06 69.58 45.21
N PHE A 26 2.17 68.43 45.88
CA PHE A 26 2.05 68.32 47.34
C PHE A 26 3.24 68.97 48.04
N VAL A 27 4.47 68.81 47.52
CA VAL A 27 5.65 69.52 48.03
C VAL A 27 5.54 71.03 47.78
N MET A 28 5.08 71.45 46.60
CA MET A 28 4.82 72.86 46.27
C MET A 28 3.68 73.45 47.12
N ALA A 29 2.64 72.67 47.39
CA ALA A 29 1.53 73.05 48.26
C ALA A 29 1.97 73.11 49.73
N LEU A 30 2.81 72.20 50.20
CA LEU A 30 3.43 72.29 51.53
C LEU A 30 4.37 73.49 51.64
N PHE A 31 5.11 73.81 50.57
CA PHE A 31 5.96 75.00 50.50
C PHE A 31 5.11 76.28 50.50
N GLY A 32 4.01 76.29 49.76
CA GLY A 32 3.05 77.39 49.70
C GLY A 32 2.25 77.57 51.00
N ILE A 33 1.80 76.49 51.62
CA ILE A 33 1.06 76.48 52.89
C ILE A 33 2.01 76.85 54.04
N CYS A 34 3.26 76.35 54.08
CA CYS A 34 4.27 76.84 55.02
C CYS A 34 4.59 78.33 54.77
N SER A 35 4.75 78.75 53.51
CA SER A 35 4.98 80.15 53.15
C SER A 35 3.79 81.07 53.49
N PHE A 36 2.57 80.53 53.60
CA PHE A 36 1.34 81.28 53.88
C PHE A 36 1.01 81.34 55.37
N PHE A 37 1.01 80.18 56.06
CA PHE A 37 0.74 80.11 57.51
C PHE A 37 1.87 80.69 58.35
N PHE A 38 3.12 80.47 57.94
CA PHE A 38 4.25 81.09 58.59
C PHE A 38 4.63 82.42 57.94
N ARG A 39 3.86 83.02 57.03
CA ARG A 39 4.34 84.23 56.32
C ARG A 39 4.77 85.34 57.27
N GLU A 40 3.97 85.65 58.29
CA GLU A 40 4.30 86.66 59.30
C GLU A 40 5.31 86.15 60.35
N GLN A 41 5.24 84.88 60.76
CA GLN A 41 6.23 84.29 61.69
C GLN A 41 7.60 84.08 61.03
N LEU A 42 7.65 83.81 59.74
CA LEU A 42 8.84 83.63 58.92
C LEU A 42 9.41 85.00 58.56
N LEU A 43 8.60 86.01 58.22
CA LEU A 43 9.08 87.40 58.07
C LEU A 43 9.60 87.98 59.39
N SER A 44 8.98 87.64 60.53
CA SER A 44 9.42 87.99 61.89
C SER A 44 10.66 87.20 62.35
N PHE A 45 10.77 85.93 61.98
CA PHE A 45 11.93 85.09 62.26
C PHE A 45 13.11 85.44 61.34
N LEU A 46 12.86 85.76 60.07
CA LEU A 46 13.85 86.21 59.09
C LEU A 46 14.32 87.64 59.36
N SER A 47 13.49 88.52 59.93
CA SER A 47 13.92 89.86 60.36
C SER A 47 14.73 89.86 61.65
N ASN A 48 14.67 88.78 62.44
CA ASN A 48 15.46 88.56 63.66
C ASN A 48 16.68 87.64 63.46
N LEU A 49 16.86 87.08 62.25
CA LEU A 49 18.01 86.24 61.93
C LEU A 49 19.10 87.10 61.31
N ASP A 50 19.81 87.77 62.20
CA ASP A 50 21.10 88.35 61.90
C ASP A 50 22.03 87.22 61.44
N SER A 51 22.34 87.22 60.14
CA SER A 51 23.40 86.42 59.52
C SER A 51 23.30 84.90 59.65
N ARG A 52 22.81 84.22 58.59
CA ARG A 52 23.61 83.22 57.83
C ARG A 52 22.80 82.55 56.70
N PRO A 53 23.21 82.69 55.42
CA PRO A 53 22.52 82.06 54.27
C PRO A 53 22.46 80.52 54.31
N TYR A 54 23.20 79.88 55.23
CA TYR A 54 23.30 78.44 55.38
C TYR A 54 21.98 77.73 55.74
N VAL A 55 21.04 78.38 56.44
CA VAL A 55 19.77 77.73 56.87
C VAL A 55 18.86 77.41 55.67
N VAL A 56 18.77 78.33 54.70
CA VAL A 56 17.98 78.12 53.46
C VAL A 56 18.61 77.03 52.59
N TYR A 57 19.95 77.01 52.48
CA TYR A 57 20.66 75.96 51.77
C TYR A 57 20.48 74.57 52.41
N ILE A 58 20.45 74.48 53.74
CA ILE A 58 20.20 73.21 54.46
C ILE A 58 18.78 72.70 54.18
N ALA A 59 17.77 73.57 54.22
CA ALA A 59 16.39 73.18 53.93
C ALA A 59 16.21 72.65 52.50
N ILE A 60 16.82 73.31 51.50
CA ILE A 60 16.82 72.85 50.11
C ILE A 60 17.57 71.52 49.97
N ALA A 61 18.71 71.36 50.65
CA ALA A 61 19.47 70.11 50.61
C ALA A 61 18.69 68.92 51.20
N VAL A 62 17.97 69.12 52.30
CA VAL A 62 17.10 68.09 52.91
C VAL A 62 15.90 67.76 52.01
N GLY A 63 15.32 68.76 51.35
CA GLY A 63 14.27 68.56 50.34
C GLY A 63 14.73 67.76 49.12
N LEU A 64 15.94 68.04 48.61
CA LEU A 64 16.53 67.28 47.50
C LEU A 64 16.91 65.86 47.91
N LEU A 65 17.43 65.66 49.13
CA LEU A 65 17.79 64.35 49.64
C LEU A 65 16.56 63.46 49.84
N SER A 66 15.46 64.02 50.37
CA SER A 66 14.19 63.30 50.54
C SER A 66 13.55 62.95 49.18
N LEU A 67 13.60 63.85 48.20
CA LEU A 67 13.16 63.56 46.83
C LEU A 67 14.02 62.46 46.18
N PHE A 68 15.33 62.50 46.35
CA PHE A 68 16.25 61.46 45.86
C PHE A 68 15.94 60.10 46.50
N MET A 69 15.70 60.04 47.82
CA MET A 69 15.31 58.81 48.50
C MET A 69 13.96 58.27 48.00
N LEU A 70 12.98 59.14 47.74
CA LEU A 70 11.69 58.77 47.19
C LEU A 70 11.83 58.18 45.77
N ILE A 71 12.60 58.84 44.89
CA ILE A 71 12.89 58.36 43.54
C ILE A 71 13.60 57.00 43.59
N ASN A 72 14.61 56.85 44.45
CA ASN A 72 15.35 55.60 44.57
C ASN A 72 14.46 54.45 45.10
N SER A 73 13.53 54.76 46.02
CA SER A 73 12.52 53.82 46.51
C SER A 73 11.54 53.39 45.40
N LEU A 74 11.06 54.34 44.59
CA LEU A 74 10.19 54.07 43.45
C LEU A 74 10.89 53.24 42.36
N VAL A 75 12.16 53.55 42.05
CA VAL A 75 12.98 52.78 41.11
C VAL A 75 13.21 51.34 41.61
N LYS A 76 13.49 51.16 42.91
CA LYS A 76 13.55 49.82 43.53
C LYS A 76 12.23 49.08 43.39
N LYS A 77 11.10 49.75 43.63
CA LYS A 77 9.76 49.14 43.52
C LYS A 77 9.42 48.76 42.06
N TYR A 78 9.79 49.60 41.09
CA TYR A 78 9.65 49.30 39.66
C TYR A 78 10.45 48.06 39.26
N LYS A 79 11.75 48.00 39.62
CA LYS A 79 12.61 46.85 39.35
C LYS A 79 12.09 45.56 40.00
N LYS A 80 11.55 45.64 41.22
CA LYS A 80 11.11 44.47 42.00
C LYS A 80 9.71 43.94 41.63
N SER A 81 8.81 44.79 41.13
CA SER A 81 7.40 44.40 40.96
C SER A 81 6.85 44.58 39.54
N ILE A 82 7.26 45.59 38.78
CA ILE A 82 6.63 45.91 37.48
C ILE A 82 7.32 45.19 36.33
N LYS A 83 8.67 45.19 36.31
CA LYS A 83 9.45 44.54 35.24
C LYS A 83 9.13 43.04 35.09
N PRO A 84 9.11 42.22 36.16
CA PRO A 84 8.79 40.79 36.02
C PRO A 84 7.37 40.50 35.51
N SER A 85 6.38 41.33 35.85
CA SER A 85 5.00 41.16 35.38
C SER A 85 4.84 41.44 33.89
N LEU A 86 5.61 42.39 33.34
CA LEU A 86 5.66 42.63 31.88
C LEU A 86 6.27 41.44 31.13
N GLU A 87 7.32 40.84 31.69
CA GLU A 87 7.94 39.63 31.12
C GLU A 87 6.98 38.42 31.17
N GLN A 88 6.25 38.23 32.28
CA GLN A 88 5.18 37.21 32.37
C GLN A 88 4.09 37.40 31.31
N MET A 89 3.73 38.65 31.01
CA MET A 89 2.75 38.96 29.98
C MET A 89 3.27 38.63 28.57
N GLU A 90 4.57 38.80 28.31
CA GLU A 90 5.19 38.37 27.05
C GLU A 90 5.18 36.84 26.90
N ILE A 91 5.37 36.09 28.01
CA ILE A 91 5.26 34.63 28.00
C ILE A 91 3.83 34.20 27.68
N LEU A 92 2.83 34.84 28.29
CA LEU A 92 1.42 34.58 27.99
C LEU A 92 1.05 34.94 26.53
N ASP A 93 1.60 36.03 25.99
CA ASP A 93 1.46 36.41 24.58
C ASP A 93 2.01 35.30 23.65
N ARG A 94 3.15 34.67 24.00
CA ARG A 94 3.75 33.55 23.26
C ARG A 94 2.94 32.26 23.37
N ILE A 95 2.45 31.94 24.57
CA ILE A 95 1.56 30.80 24.80
C ILE A 95 0.29 30.93 23.93
N ALA A 96 -0.26 32.14 23.78
CA ALA A 96 -1.46 32.40 22.98
C ALA A 96 -1.26 32.12 21.47
N VAL A 97 -0.02 32.10 20.98
CA VAL A 97 0.33 31.74 19.59
C VAL A 97 1.00 30.36 19.47
N ALA A 98 0.92 29.54 20.53
CA ALA A 98 1.50 28.19 20.61
C ALA A 98 3.03 28.13 20.38
N ASP A 99 3.78 29.18 20.71
CA ASP A 99 5.25 29.17 20.67
C ASP A 99 5.85 28.76 22.02
N TYR A 100 6.41 27.55 22.08
CA TYR A 100 7.03 26.95 23.27
C TYR A 100 8.55 26.74 23.16
N SER A 101 9.21 27.54 22.32
CA SER A 101 10.64 27.43 22.02
C SER A 101 11.58 27.87 23.16
N LYS A 102 11.18 28.84 23.99
CA LYS A 102 12.08 29.45 25.00
C LYS A 102 11.33 29.99 26.21
N TYR A 103 11.67 29.51 27.41
CA TYR A 103 11.24 30.11 28.67
C TYR A 103 12.35 31.04 29.21
N PRO A 104 12.08 32.30 29.62
CA PRO A 104 13.11 33.19 30.16
C PRO A 104 13.75 32.62 31.44
N SER A 105 15.07 32.77 31.57
CA SER A 105 15.84 32.26 32.72
C SER A 105 15.45 32.92 34.04
N ASP A 106 15.53 32.16 35.14
CA ASP A 106 15.26 32.65 36.50
C ASP A 106 16.07 33.90 36.85
N GLN A 107 15.38 34.95 37.32
CA GLN A 107 16.02 36.13 37.91
C GLN A 107 15.79 36.14 39.42
N GLU A 108 16.87 36.37 40.16
CA GLU A 108 16.86 36.60 41.61
C GLU A 108 16.23 37.97 41.94
N ASN A 109 15.49 38.03 43.06
CA ASN A 109 14.74 39.19 43.58
C ASN A 109 13.35 39.50 42.96
N LYS A 110 12.46 38.50 42.86
CA LYS A 110 11.01 38.71 42.63
C LYS A 110 10.28 39.00 43.95
N SER A 111 9.13 39.69 43.91
CA SER A 111 8.22 39.74 45.07
C SER A 111 7.51 38.37 45.22
N ALA A 112 7.06 38.01 46.42
CA ALA A 112 6.46 36.69 46.69
C ALA A 112 5.27 36.36 45.76
N LEU A 113 4.40 37.35 45.49
CA LEU A 113 3.25 37.18 44.60
C LEU A 113 3.67 36.97 43.13
N VAL A 114 4.69 37.72 42.67
CA VAL A 114 5.24 37.56 41.32
C VAL A 114 5.89 36.18 41.17
N GLN A 115 6.59 35.70 42.20
CA GLN A 115 7.21 34.38 42.21
C GLN A 115 6.18 33.24 42.15
N MET A 116 5.08 33.34 42.92
CA MET A 116 3.98 32.36 42.83
C MET A 116 3.33 32.34 41.44
N MET A 117 3.07 33.51 40.85
CA MET A 117 2.52 33.59 39.49
C MET A 117 3.49 33.02 38.45
N ASP A 118 4.80 33.26 38.62
CA ASP A 118 5.84 32.73 37.75
C ASP A 118 5.83 31.20 37.74
N GLU A 119 5.78 30.57 38.91
CA GLU A 119 5.72 29.13 39.04
C GLU A 119 4.44 28.54 38.44
N HIS A 120 3.28 29.18 38.61
CA HIS A 120 2.04 28.76 37.97
C HIS A 120 2.11 28.87 36.43
N ILE A 121 2.66 29.97 35.90
CA ILE A 121 2.83 30.14 34.44
C ILE A 121 3.85 29.13 33.90
N LYS A 122 4.95 28.87 34.62
CA LYS A 122 5.92 27.80 34.28
C LYS A 122 5.26 26.43 34.25
N HIS A 123 4.41 26.13 35.23
CA HIS A 123 3.69 24.87 35.30
C HIS A 123 2.73 24.71 34.11
N LEU A 124 1.91 25.73 33.84
CA LEU A 124 0.99 25.75 32.67
C LEU A 124 1.74 25.61 31.35
N TYR A 125 2.85 26.34 31.19
CA TYR A 125 3.69 26.26 30.00
C TYR A 125 4.25 24.85 29.78
N ARG A 126 4.77 24.22 30.85
CA ARG A 126 5.26 22.83 30.79
C ARG A 126 4.14 21.86 30.42
N GLN A 127 2.95 22.00 31.00
CA GLN A 127 1.81 21.14 30.67
C GLN A 127 1.34 21.31 29.22
N LEU A 128 1.21 22.55 28.73
CA LEU A 128 0.81 22.81 27.34
C LEU A 128 1.85 22.27 26.36
N LYS A 129 3.15 22.44 26.65
CA LYS A 129 4.23 21.88 25.83
C LYS A 129 4.20 20.35 25.79
N LEU A 130 3.93 19.69 26.92
CA LEU A 130 3.78 18.23 26.97
C LEU A 130 2.58 17.77 26.15
N MET A 131 1.41 18.41 26.30
CA MET A 131 0.21 18.07 25.50
C MET A 131 0.45 18.28 24.00
N GLN A 132 1.12 19.36 23.61
CA GLN A 132 1.45 19.60 22.20
C GLN A 132 2.34 18.48 21.64
N ASN A 133 3.38 18.08 22.39
CA ASN A 133 4.26 16.98 21.99
C ASN A 133 3.51 15.64 21.90
N GLU A 134 2.59 15.35 22.83
CA GLU A 134 1.75 14.13 22.77
C GLU A 134 0.84 14.12 21.54
N VAL A 135 0.22 15.25 21.22
CA VAL A 135 -0.62 15.41 20.02
C VAL A 135 0.19 15.23 18.75
N ASP A 136 1.38 15.82 18.68
CA ASP A 136 2.25 15.70 17.50
C ASP A 136 2.79 14.27 17.34
N ALA A 137 3.21 13.62 18.43
CA ALA A 137 3.61 12.21 18.42
C ALA A 137 2.44 11.27 18.04
N SER A 138 1.22 11.57 18.49
CA SER A 138 0.02 10.80 18.12
C SER A 138 -0.29 10.92 16.62
N LYS A 139 -0.16 12.12 16.04
CA LYS A 139 -0.31 12.32 14.59
C LYS A 139 0.77 11.60 13.79
N GLU A 140 2.01 11.66 14.25
CA GLU A 140 3.14 10.97 13.60
C GLU A 140 2.92 9.45 13.63
N LEU A 141 2.52 8.90 14.77
CA LEU A 141 2.19 7.47 14.89
C LEU A 141 1.02 7.08 13.97
N GLN A 142 -0.03 7.89 13.87
CA GLN A 142 -1.13 7.66 12.94
C GLN A 142 -0.65 7.63 11.49
N ASN A 143 0.22 8.56 11.08
CA ASN A 143 0.78 8.57 9.73
C ASN A 143 1.63 7.32 9.46
N VAL A 144 2.48 6.91 10.41
CA VAL A 144 3.28 5.67 10.28
C VAL A 144 2.37 4.44 10.14
N ILE A 145 1.29 4.35 10.92
CA ILE A 145 0.32 3.25 10.80
C ILE A 145 -0.33 3.26 9.41
N LEU A 146 -0.76 4.42 8.92
CA LEU A 146 -1.37 4.56 7.58
C LEU A 146 -0.39 4.21 6.46
N GLU A 147 0.91 4.46 6.62
CA GLU A 147 1.96 4.09 5.66
C GLU A 147 2.30 2.60 5.69
N GLN A 148 2.15 1.92 6.83
CA GLN A 148 2.41 0.48 6.95
C GLN A 148 1.25 -0.40 6.46
N LEU A 149 0.08 0.18 6.19
CA LEU A 149 -1.04 -0.57 5.63
C LEU A 149 -0.78 -0.87 4.14
N ASN A 150 -0.88 -2.14 3.76
CA ASN A 150 -0.80 -2.58 2.36
C ASN A 150 -2.09 -2.27 1.55
N GLU A 151 -2.95 -1.41 2.06
CA GLU A 151 -4.23 -1.03 1.46
C GLU A 151 -4.32 0.48 1.31
N GLY A 152 -4.89 0.93 0.19
CA GLY A 152 -5.12 2.34 -0.08
C GLY A 152 -6.31 2.85 0.73
N ILE A 153 -6.18 3.96 1.44
CA ILE A 153 -7.28 4.56 2.18
C ILE A 153 -7.61 5.92 1.58
N ILE A 154 -8.89 6.14 1.30
CA ILE A 154 -9.43 7.42 0.84
C ILE A 154 -10.64 7.79 1.69
N ALA A 155 -10.72 9.03 2.16
CA ALA A 155 -11.90 9.55 2.84
C ALA A 155 -12.38 10.83 2.16
N THR A 156 -13.68 10.98 2.00
CA THR A 156 -14.31 12.14 1.37
C THR A 156 -15.42 12.72 2.25
N ASN A 157 -15.75 13.99 2.05
CA ASN A 157 -17.00 14.56 2.58
C ASN A 157 -18.21 14.18 1.70
N GLU A 158 -19.43 14.58 2.09
CA GLU A 158 -20.66 14.33 1.32
C GLU A 158 -20.62 14.90 -0.11
N GLN A 159 -19.78 15.91 -0.36
CA GLN A 159 -19.59 16.54 -1.67
C GLN A 159 -18.49 15.86 -2.50
N GLY A 160 -17.80 14.86 -1.93
CA GLY A 160 -16.74 14.10 -2.58
C GLY A 160 -15.34 14.68 -2.44
N GLU A 161 -15.16 15.77 -1.70
CA GLU A 161 -13.84 16.36 -1.49
C GLU A 161 -13.00 15.44 -0.60
N ILE A 162 -11.82 15.06 -1.11
CA ILE A 162 -10.88 14.18 -0.42
C ILE A 162 -10.32 14.88 0.83
N GLN A 163 -10.59 14.29 1.99
CA GLN A 163 -10.07 14.70 3.29
C GLN A 163 -8.82 13.90 3.69
N LEU A 164 -8.70 12.67 3.19
CA LEU A 164 -7.58 11.76 3.43
C LEU A 164 -7.33 10.93 2.18
N GLU A 165 -6.08 10.78 1.79
CA GLU A 165 -5.64 9.88 0.73
C GLU A 165 -4.23 9.37 1.06
N THR A 166 -4.06 8.05 1.12
CA THR A 166 -2.73 7.45 1.30
C THR A 166 -1.96 7.37 -0.01
N HIS A 167 -0.62 7.29 0.06
CA HIS A 167 0.24 7.20 -1.12
C HIS A 167 -0.14 6.01 -2.04
N LEU A 168 -0.54 4.89 -1.44
CA LEU A 168 -0.91 3.67 -2.16
C LEU A 168 -2.14 3.85 -3.07
N VAL A 169 -3.10 4.72 -2.70
CA VAL A 169 -4.23 5.06 -3.56
C VAL A 169 -3.75 5.72 -4.85
N ARG A 170 -2.76 6.61 -4.78
CA ARG A 170 -2.19 7.25 -5.96
C ARG A 170 -1.47 6.25 -6.85
N GLU A 171 -0.70 5.33 -6.27
CA GLU A 171 -0.03 4.27 -7.05
C GLU A 171 -1.03 3.31 -7.71
N MET A 172 -2.13 2.98 -7.04
CA MET A 172 -3.15 2.07 -7.57
C MET A 172 -4.05 2.72 -8.63
N LEU A 173 -4.30 4.03 -8.54
CA LEU A 173 -5.26 4.73 -9.40
C LEU A 173 -4.61 5.65 -10.45
N GLN A 174 -3.34 6.05 -10.31
CA GLN A 174 -2.66 6.99 -11.22
C GLN A 174 -1.49 6.35 -11.97
N SER A 175 -1.35 6.67 -13.26
CA SER A 175 -0.16 6.29 -14.05
C SER A 175 1.06 7.15 -13.68
N LYS A 176 2.28 6.59 -13.73
CA LYS A 176 3.53 7.33 -13.41
C LYS A 176 3.72 8.58 -14.27
N ARG A 177 3.24 8.58 -15.52
CA ARG A 177 3.28 9.73 -16.45
C ARG A 177 2.48 10.95 -15.97
N PHE A 178 1.49 10.74 -15.12
CA PHE A 178 0.67 11.81 -14.57
C PHE A 178 1.39 12.54 -13.41
N ASN A 179 2.08 11.78 -12.55
CA ASN A 179 2.87 12.33 -11.45
C ASN A 179 4.04 13.20 -11.93
N GLU A 180 4.68 12.85 -13.05
CA GLU A 180 5.76 13.66 -13.64
C GLU A 180 5.25 15.01 -14.18
N ARG A 181 4.08 15.04 -14.84
CA ARG A 181 3.47 16.31 -15.31
C ARG A 181 3.00 17.21 -14.16
N ALA A 182 2.47 16.63 -13.09
CA ALA A 182 2.05 17.38 -11.90
C ALA A 182 3.25 18.00 -11.15
N ARG A 183 4.37 17.27 -11.07
CA ARG A 183 5.65 17.78 -10.53
C ARG A 183 6.19 18.99 -11.32
N VAL A 184 6.07 18.97 -12.64
CA VAL A 184 6.50 20.09 -13.51
C VAL A 184 5.60 21.33 -13.35
N SER A 185 4.32 21.15 -12.96
CA SER A 185 3.36 22.25 -12.76
C SER A 185 3.35 22.84 -11.33
N GLY A 186 4.26 22.42 -10.44
CA GLY A 186 4.50 23.10 -9.15
C GLY A 186 3.41 22.96 -8.07
N ASN A 187 2.50 21.99 -8.16
CA ASN A 187 1.33 21.91 -7.27
C ASN A 187 1.38 20.81 -6.19
N TYR A 188 2.52 20.16 -5.95
CA TYR A 188 2.67 19.20 -4.85
C TYR A 188 4.04 19.32 -4.18
N THR A 189 4.06 19.56 -2.86
CA THR A 189 5.23 19.32 -2.01
C THR A 189 5.14 17.92 -1.39
N GLU A 190 6.29 17.32 -1.11
CA GLU A 190 6.47 15.89 -0.76
C GLU A 190 5.71 15.41 0.49
N ASP A 191 5.18 16.32 1.32
CA ASP A 191 4.50 15.98 2.59
C ASP A 191 2.96 15.95 2.51
N GLY A 192 2.36 15.86 1.32
CA GLY A 192 0.92 15.63 1.17
C GLY A 192 -0.01 16.76 1.67
N ARG A 193 0.52 17.94 2.01
CA ARG A 193 -0.27 19.12 2.37
C ARG A 193 -0.41 20.09 1.20
N VAL A 194 -1.64 20.49 0.92
CA VAL A 194 -1.96 21.61 0.02
C VAL A 194 -1.62 22.91 0.75
N ASN A 195 -0.72 23.72 0.20
CA ASN A 195 -0.42 25.05 0.73
C ASN A 195 -1.60 26.00 0.50
N SER A 196 -2.29 26.38 1.57
CA SER A 196 -3.01 27.66 1.63
C SER A 196 -2.05 28.72 2.17
N THR A 197 -1.37 29.44 1.28
CA THR A 197 -0.63 30.64 1.68
C THR A 197 -1.61 31.75 2.06
N SER A 198 -1.32 32.33 3.22
CA SER A 198 -2.04 33.39 3.91
C SER A 198 -2.19 34.68 3.09
N GLY A 199 -3.41 35.22 3.09
CA GLY A 199 -3.73 36.55 2.58
C GLY A 199 -5.22 36.78 2.68
N GLY A 200 -5.67 37.56 3.67
CA GLY A 200 -7.07 37.71 4.01
C GLY A 200 -7.93 38.20 2.84
N VAL A 201 -8.97 37.42 2.51
CA VAL A 201 -10.20 37.92 1.92
C VAL A 201 -11.36 37.16 2.57
N SER A 202 -12.34 37.94 3.00
CA SER A 202 -13.58 37.55 3.68
C SER A 202 -14.28 36.35 3.06
N ALA A 203 -14.81 35.50 3.94
CA ALA A 203 -15.91 34.61 3.64
C ALA A 203 -17.08 35.42 3.04
N ALA A 204 -17.32 35.26 1.74
CA ALA A 204 -18.60 35.44 1.06
C ALA A 204 -18.43 35.12 -0.43
N THR A 205 -19.28 34.23 -0.93
CA THR A 205 -19.59 34.06 -2.36
C THR A 205 -18.53 33.35 -3.21
N ILE A 206 -18.38 32.04 -3.02
CA ILE A 206 -18.06 31.14 -4.14
C ILE A 206 -18.98 29.92 -4.00
N SER A 207 -20.26 30.15 -4.28
CA SER A 207 -21.23 29.11 -4.62
C SER A 207 -21.12 28.87 -6.12
N ALA A 208 -21.16 27.59 -6.54
CA ALA A 208 -21.21 27.05 -7.93
C ALA A 208 -19.93 26.48 -8.59
N ASN A 209 -18.73 26.52 -7.98
CA ASN A 209 -17.51 25.99 -8.64
C ASN A 209 -17.00 24.61 -8.18
N ASN A 210 -17.70 23.90 -7.31
CA ASN A 210 -17.17 22.64 -6.74
C ASN A 210 -17.38 21.41 -7.65
N LEU A 211 -18.16 21.52 -8.73
CA LEU A 211 -18.28 20.46 -9.74
C LEU A 211 -17.15 20.53 -10.79
N GLU A 212 -16.64 21.73 -11.12
CA GLU A 212 -15.57 21.90 -12.12
C GLU A 212 -14.20 21.46 -11.62
N ARG A 213 -13.95 21.49 -10.30
CA ARG A 213 -12.72 20.91 -9.73
C ARG A 213 -12.74 19.38 -9.66
N PHE A 214 -13.91 18.76 -9.67
CA PHE A 214 -14.05 17.30 -9.78
C PHE A 214 -13.84 16.79 -11.20
N ILE A 215 -14.15 17.60 -12.21
CA ILE A 215 -14.19 17.19 -13.63
C ILE A 215 -12.93 17.61 -14.41
N SER A 216 -12.17 18.61 -13.96
CA SER A 216 -11.11 19.20 -14.79
C SER A 216 -9.76 18.48 -14.83
N VAL A 217 -9.56 17.32 -14.19
CA VAL A 217 -8.40 16.48 -14.51
C VAL A 217 -8.75 14.98 -14.57
N ARG A 218 -8.91 14.50 -15.80
CA ARG A 218 -9.20 13.12 -16.22
C ARG A 218 -8.39 12.04 -15.48
N ASN A 219 -8.96 11.50 -14.41
CA ASN A 219 -8.63 10.14 -13.99
C ASN A 219 -9.91 9.34 -13.77
N VAL A 220 -10.31 8.60 -14.81
CA VAL A 220 -11.52 7.73 -14.83
C VAL A 220 -11.58 6.81 -13.62
N ASN A 221 -10.42 6.44 -13.07
CA ASN A 221 -10.31 5.55 -11.92
C ASN A 221 -10.88 6.18 -10.64
N TYR A 222 -10.66 7.48 -10.39
CA TYR A 222 -11.22 8.18 -9.22
C TYR A 222 -12.73 8.37 -9.32
N SER A 223 -13.27 8.57 -10.52
CA SER A 223 -14.71 8.67 -10.74
C SER A 223 -15.43 7.38 -10.33
N LYS A 224 -14.84 6.21 -10.64
CA LYS A 224 -15.39 4.91 -10.23
C LYS A 224 -15.36 4.72 -8.71
N VAL A 225 -14.27 5.12 -8.04
CA VAL A 225 -14.20 5.10 -6.56
C VAL A 225 -15.28 5.98 -5.95
N TRP A 226 -15.46 7.20 -6.47
CA TRP A 226 -16.48 8.12 -5.98
C TRP A 226 -17.91 7.59 -6.18
N GLU A 227 -18.19 6.92 -7.29
CA GLU A 227 -19.48 6.27 -7.53
C GLU A 227 -19.82 5.25 -6.43
N ILE A 228 -18.84 4.41 -6.06
CA ILE A 228 -18.99 3.40 -5.00
C ILE A 228 -19.18 4.07 -3.63
N MET A 229 -18.41 5.11 -3.32
CA MET A 229 -18.52 5.87 -2.07
C MET A 229 -19.87 6.61 -1.98
N SER A 230 -20.34 7.20 -3.07
CA SER A 230 -21.64 7.89 -3.13
C SER A 230 -22.81 6.93 -2.87
N ARG A 231 -22.70 5.69 -3.37
CA ARG A 231 -23.65 4.62 -3.04
C ARG A 231 -23.61 4.28 -1.55
N ALA A 232 -22.45 4.21 -0.93
CA ALA A 232 -22.35 3.97 0.52
C ALA A 232 -23.00 5.10 1.35
N ILE A 233 -22.78 6.37 0.97
CA ILE A 233 -23.41 7.54 1.61
C ILE A 233 -24.93 7.50 1.47
N SER A 234 -25.43 7.33 0.25
CA SER A 234 -26.87 7.36 -0.04
C SER A 234 -27.63 6.19 0.58
N THR A 235 -27.04 5.00 0.60
CA THR A 235 -27.67 3.80 1.17
C THR A 235 -27.47 3.69 2.68
N ARG A 236 -26.56 4.48 3.26
CA ARG A 236 -26.09 4.36 4.65
C ARG A 236 -25.63 2.95 5.02
N ASN A 237 -25.10 2.22 4.05
CA ASN A 237 -24.60 0.87 4.21
C ASN A 237 -23.18 0.76 3.65
N ILE A 238 -22.46 -0.27 4.10
CA ILE A 238 -21.20 -0.66 3.49
C ILE A 238 -21.46 -1.15 2.07
N VAL A 239 -20.68 -0.66 1.11
CA VAL A 239 -20.72 -1.07 -0.28
C VAL A 239 -19.35 -1.64 -0.64
N ILE A 240 -19.35 -2.81 -1.26
CA ILE A 240 -18.14 -3.45 -1.79
C ILE A 240 -18.34 -3.59 -3.28
N ASP A 241 -17.40 -3.09 -4.08
CA ASP A 241 -17.42 -3.23 -5.53
C ASP A 241 -16.01 -3.32 -6.08
N ASP A 242 -15.85 -3.84 -7.30
CA ASP A 242 -14.56 -3.92 -7.97
C ASP A 242 -14.62 -3.43 -9.41
N PHE A 243 -13.50 -2.88 -9.89
CA PHE A 243 -13.41 -2.40 -11.26
C PHE A 243 -12.00 -2.58 -11.84
N GLU A 244 -11.96 -2.73 -13.17
CA GLU A 244 -10.71 -2.84 -13.91
C GLU A 244 -10.14 -1.43 -14.20
N VAL A 245 -8.83 -1.32 -14.02
CA VAL A 245 -8.02 -0.14 -14.31
C VAL A 245 -6.79 -0.56 -15.12
N ASN A 246 -6.39 0.27 -16.09
CA ASN A 246 -5.10 0.11 -16.75
C ASN A 246 -4.13 1.14 -16.17
N VAL A 247 -3.09 0.65 -15.49
CA VAL A 247 -2.04 1.49 -14.89
C VAL A 247 -0.72 1.10 -15.54
N ASP A 248 -0.09 2.05 -16.24
CA ASP A 248 1.19 1.86 -16.93
C ASP A 248 1.23 0.64 -17.90
N GLY A 249 0.09 0.31 -18.53
CA GLY A 249 -0.02 -0.81 -19.46
C GLY A 249 -0.28 -2.17 -18.78
N GLN A 250 -0.50 -2.20 -17.47
CA GLN A 250 -0.94 -3.37 -16.74
C GLN A 250 -2.42 -3.23 -16.35
N ASP A 251 -3.21 -4.24 -16.71
CA ASP A 251 -4.60 -4.34 -16.26
C ASP A 251 -4.63 -4.84 -14.82
N LYS A 252 -5.26 -4.07 -13.95
CA LYS A 252 -5.44 -4.38 -12.54
C LYS A 252 -6.92 -4.40 -12.19
N VAL A 253 -7.29 -5.24 -11.23
CA VAL A 253 -8.62 -5.26 -10.62
C VAL A 253 -8.51 -4.63 -9.25
N ILE A 254 -9.20 -3.51 -9.07
CA ILE A 254 -9.21 -2.75 -7.83
C ILE A 254 -10.53 -3.01 -7.12
N GLN A 255 -10.46 -3.53 -5.89
CA GLN A 255 -11.62 -3.66 -5.02
C GLN A 255 -11.70 -2.47 -4.08
N VAL A 256 -12.89 -1.93 -3.91
CA VAL A 256 -13.19 -0.81 -3.01
C VAL A 256 -14.22 -1.26 -1.99
N PHE A 257 -13.85 -1.16 -0.72
CA PHE A 257 -14.75 -1.28 0.42
C PHE A 257 -15.07 0.12 0.90
N ALA A 258 -16.29 0.60 0.69
CA ALA A 258 -16.74 1.93 1.11
C ALA A 258 -17.73 1.84 2.28
N SER A 259 -17.47 2.61 3.32
CA SER A 259 -18.34 2.78 4.48
C SER A 259 -18.74 4.25 4.64
N PRO A 260 -20.02 4.56 4.88
CA PRO A 260 -20.41 5.92 5.20
C PRO A 260 -19.80 6.34 6.55
N ILE A 261 -19.45 7.62 6.66
CA ILE A 261 -19.06 8.29 7.89
C ILE A 261 -20.22 9.23 8.24
N ASP A 262 -20.83 9.02 9.40
CA ASP A 262 -21.86 9.90 9.96
C ASP A 262 -21.47 10.28 11.39
N ASP A 263 -20.46 11.15 11.50
CA ASP A 263 -20.04 11.75 12.76
C ASP A 263 -20.49 13.22 12.84
N LYS A 264 -20.60 13.77 14.05
CA LYS A 264 -21.06 15.15 14.30
C LYS A 264 -20.22 16.20 13.59
N ASN A 265 -18.94 15.92 13.35
CA ASN A 265 -17.98 16.84 12.75
C ASN A 265 -17.62 16.51 11.29
N LEU A 266 -17.95 15.30 10.82
CA LEU A 266 -17.59 14.84 9.47
C LEU A 266 -18.67 13.90 8.94
N LYS A 267 -19.29 14.31 7.83
CA LYS A 267 -20.19 13.46 7.04
C LYS A 267 -19.58 13.19 5.68
N GLY A 268 -19.65 11.94 5.24
CA GLY A 268 -19.09 11.51 3.96
C GLY A 268 -18.86 10.00 3.91
N ALA A 269 -17.74 9.56 3.35
CA ALA A 269 -17.39 8.14 3.28
C ALA A 269 -15.90 7.89 3.47
N LEU A 270 -15.59 6.73 4.05
CA LEU A 270 -14.27 6.12 4.11
C LEU A 270 -14.24 4.96 3.14
N ALA A 271 -13.23 4.86 2.30
CA ALA A 271 -13.02 3.70 1.47
C ALA A 271 -11.62 3.13 1.63
N VAL A 272 -11.56 1.80 1.65
CA VAL A 272 -10.36 0.98 1.62
C VAL A 272 -10.27 0.35 0.24
N ILE A 273 -9.10 0.44 -0.37
CA ILE A 273 -8.84 0.10 -1.77
C ILE A 273 -7.72 -0.93 -1.81
N GLY A 274 -7.95 -2.05 -2.47
CA GLY A 274 -6.98 -3.14 -2.61
C GLY A 274 -6.80 -3.59 -4.05
N ASP A 275 -5.57 -3.95 -4.42
CA ASP A 275 -5.27 -4.63 -5.68
C ASP A 275 -5.56 -6.13 -5.51
N VAL A 276 -6.69 -6.57 -6.06
CA VAL A 276 -7.15 -7.97 -5.99
C VAL A 276 -6.89 -8.71 -7.30
N THR A 277 -6.04 -8.17 -8.18
CA THR A 277 -5.78 -8.72 -9.53
C THR A 277 -5.40 -10.19 -9.50
N VAL A 278 -4.45 -10.55 -8.63
CA VAL A 278 -3.98 -11.94 -8.49
C VAL A 278 -5.10 -12.85 -8.00
N MET A 279 -5.87 -12.41 -7.00
CA MET A 279 -6.98 -13.19 -6.44
C MET A 279 -8.08 -13.43 -7.48
N LYS A 280 -8.49 -12.39 -8.22
CA LYS A 280 -9.50 -12.48 -9.27
C LYS A 280 -9.01 -13.30 -10.46
N SER A 281 -7.73 -13.21 -10.81
CA SER A 281 -7.11 -14.05 -11.84
C SER A 281 -7.16 -15.53 -11.45
N LEU A 282 -6.80 -15.86 -10.20
CA LEU A 282 -6.88 -17.23 -9.68
C LEU A 282 -8.32 -17.74 -9.62
N GLU A 283 -9.27 -16.89 -9.23
CA GLU A 283 -10.69 -17.25 -9.20
C GLU A 283 -11.23 -17.54 -10.61
N ARG A 284 -10.92 -16.67 -11.58
CA ARG A 284 -11.26 -16.89 -13.00
C ARG A 284 -10.64 -18.19 -13.52
N GLN A 285 -9.34 -18.42 -13.27
CA GLN A 285 -8.67 -19.68 -13.65
C GLN A 285 -9.34 -20.91 -13.03
N ARG A 286 -9.78 -20.83 -11.77
CA ARG A 286 -10.50 -21.91 -11.10
C ARG A 286 -11.87 -22.15 -11.72
N GLN A 287 -12.62 -21.10 -12.03
CA GLN A 287 -13.92 -21.20 -12.69
C GLN A 287 -13.79 -21.83 -14.09
N ASP A 288 -12.82 -21.34 -14.88
CA ASP A 288 -12.50 -21.88 -16.21
C ASP A 288 -12.07 -23.34 -16.12
N PHE A 289 -11.28 -23.70 -15.11
CA PHE A 289 -10.91 -25.10 -14.84
C PHE A 289 -12.16 -25.97 -14.62
N VAL A 290 -13.06 -25.58 -13.72
CA VAL A 290 -14.28 -26.36 -13.43
C VAL A 290 -15.18 -26.48 -14.67
N ALA A 291 -15.34 -25.39 -15.43
CA ALA A 291 -16.13 -25.38 -16.65
C ALA A 291 -15.53 -26.32 -17.72
N ASN A 292 -14.21 -26.26 -17.93
CA ASN A 292 -13.52 -27.10 -18.89
C ASN A 292 -13.55 -28.58 -18.50
N VAL A 293 -13.30 -28.91 -17.22
CA VAL A 293 -13.45 -30.28 -16.68
C VAL A 293 -14.83 -30.83 -16.98
N SER A 294 -15.87 -30.05 -16.70
CA SER A 294 -17.25 -30.46 -16.91
C SER A 294 -17.52 -30.75 -18.39
N HIS A 295 -16.97 -29.93 -19.29
CA HIS A 295 -17.13 -30.09 -20.74
C HIS A 295 -16.39 -31.33 -21.29
N GLU A 296 -15.14 -31.53 -20.87
CA GLU A 296 -14.30 -32.66 -21.29
C GLU A 296 -14.79 -34.00 -20.71
N LEU A 297 -15.47 -34.00 -19.56
CA LEU A 297 -16.14 -35.21 -19.04
C LEU A 297 -17.49 -35.49 -19.75
N LYS A 298 -18.28 -34.44 -20.04
CA LYS A 298 -19.62 -34.59 -20.60
C LYS A 298 -19.59 -35.16 -22.01
N THR A 299 -18.61 -34.78 -22.84
CA THR A 299 -18.49 -35.21 -24.24
C THR A 299 -18.33 -36.73 -24.38
N PRO A 300 -17.30 -37.39 -23.81
CA PRO A 300 -17.14 -38.85 -23.88
C PRO A 300 -18.30 -39.59 -23.21
N LEU A 301 -18.82 -39.07 -22.09
CA LEU A 301 -19.98 -39.69 -21.42
C LEU A 301 -21.24 -39.67 -22.30
N THR A 302 -21.49 -38.58 -23.02
CA THR A 302 -22.62 -38.47 -23.95
C THR A 302 -22.44 -39.41 -25.15
N SER A 303 -21.20 -39.53 -25.66
CA SER A 303 -20.82 -40.49 -26.71
C SER A 303 -21.12 -41.94 -26.27
N ILE A 304 -20.62 -42.35 -25.10
CA ILE A 304 -20.87 -43.68 -24.51
C ILE A 304 -22.37 -43.96 -24.40
N LEU A 305 -23.15 -43.03 -23.83
CA LEU A 305 -24.59 -43.20 -23.66
C LEU A 305 -25.30 -43.34 -25.02
N GLY A 306 -24.93 -42.52 -26.01
CA GLY A 306 -25.49 -42.59 -27.36
C GLY A 306 -25.20 -43.91 -28.07
N TYR A 307 -23.96 -44.40 -27.99
CA TYR A 307 -23.60 -45.70 -28.57
C TYR A 307 -24.25 -46.88 -27.85
N ILE A 308 -24.45 -46.80 -26.53
CA ILE A 308 -25.24 -47.78 -25.78
C ILE A 308 -26.70 -47.78 -26.26
N GLU A 309 -27.29 -46.61 -26.52
CA GLU A 309 -28.66 -46.48 -27.05
C GLU A 309 -28.78 -47.05 -28.47
N LEU A 310 -27.81 -46.74 -29.34
CA LEU A 310 -27.73 -47.29 -30.69
C LEU A 310 -27.56 -48.81 -30.69
N ALA A 311 -26.74 -49.36 -29.78
CA ALA A 311 -26.52 -50.80 -29.63
C ALA A 311 -27.77 -51.56 -29.13
N LYS A 312 -28.67 -50.88 -28.40
CA LYS A 312 -29.95 -51.46 -27.94
C LYS A 312 -31.03 -51.50 -29.02
N SER A 313 -30.82 -50.85 -30.16
CA SER A 313 -31.79 -50.82 -31.24
C SER A 313 -31.92 -52.20 -31.89
N PRO A 314 -33.15 -52.73 -32.11
CA PRO A 314 -33.37 -54.11 -32.54
C PRO A 314 -32.89 -54.42 -33.97
N ASP A 315 -32.68 -53.39 -34.80
CA ASP A 315 -32.32 -53.52 -36.22
C ASP A 315 -30.80 -53.46 -36.48
N ARG A 316 -29.96 -53.71 -35.46
CA ARG A 316 -28.50 -53.66 -35.58
C ARG A 316 -27.89 -55.02 -35.88
N THR A 317 -26.94 -55.03 -36.80
CA THR A 317 -26.10 -56.18 -37.09
C THR A 317 -25.07 -56.42 -35.97
N ILE A 318 -24.57 -57.66 -35.88
CA ILE A 318 -23.50 -58.02 -34.93
C ILE A 318 -22.25 -57.16 -35.16
N GLU A 319 -21.94 -56.83 -36.41
CA GLU A 319 -20.77 -56.03 -36.77
C GLU A 319 -20.91 -54.57 -36.30
N GLU A 320 -22.10 -53.96 -36.46
CA GLU A 320 -22.38 -52.62 -35.94
C GLU A 320 -22.29 -52.57 -34.40
N ILE A 321 -22.82 -53.59 -33.72
CA ILE A 321 -22.73 -53.70 -32.25
C ILE A 321 -21.27 -53.79 -31.81
N ARG A 322 -20.43 -54.55 -32.52
CA ARG A 322 -19.01 -54.65 -32.23
C ARG A 322 -18.28 -53.32 -32.40
N GLN A 323 -18.59 -52.57 -33.46
CA GLN A 323 -18.05 -51.22 -33.66
C GLN A 323 -18.47 -50.27 -32.53
N PHE A 324 -19.74 -50.32 -32.10
CA PHE A 324 -20.21 -49.50 -30.98
C PHE A 324 -19.51 -49.86 -29.67
N GLN A 325 -19.28 -51.15 -29.41
CA GLN A 325 -18.54 -51.62 -28.23
C GLN A 325 -17.09 -51.11 -28.23
N GLU A 326 -16.44 -51.10 -29.39
CA GLU A 326 -15.09 -50.58 -29.54
C GLU A 326 -15.04 -49.09 -29.25
N ILE A 327 -15.99 -48.30 -29.77
CA ILE A 327 -16.08 -46.86 -29.49
C ILE A 327 -16.36 -46.62 -28.00
N ILE A 328 -17.28 -47.36 -27.39
CA ILE A 328 -17.56 -47.27 -25.94
C ILE A 328 -16.30 -47.55 -25.13
N ALA A 329 -15.51 -48.56 -25.50
CA ALA A 329 -14.27 -48.91 -24.81
C ALA A 329 -13.22 -47.80 -24.92
N ILE A 330 -13.06 -47.19 -26.09
CA ILE A 330 -12.16 -46.06 -26.33
C ILE A 330 -12.56 -44.86 -25.45
N GLU A 331 -13.83 -44.47 -25.49
CA GLU A 331 -14.33 -43.32 -24.72
C GLU A 331 -14.26 -43.55 -23.20
N ALA A 332 -14.51 -44.78 -22.74
CA ALA A 332 -14.36 -45.14 -21.33
C ALA A 332 -12.90 -45.10 -20.88
N GLN A 333 -11.98 -45.53 -21.75
CA GLN A 333 -10.54 -45.46 -21.50
C GLN A 333 -10.05 -44.01 -21.44
N HIS A 334 -10.56 -43.15 -22.33
CA HIS A 334 -10.29 -41.71 -22.33
C HIS A 334 -10.82 -41.03 -21.04
N LEU A 335 -12.04 -41.35 -20.61
CA LEU A 335 -12.60 -40.84 -19.35
C LEU A 335 -11.74 -41.25 -18.14
N ARG A 336 -11.23 -42.49 -18.12
CA ARG A 336 -10.34 -42.98 -17.07
C ARG A 336 -9.03 -42.18 -17.02
N GLU A 337 -8.44 -41.89 -18.17
CA GLU A 337 -7.21 -41.07 -18.27
C GLU A 337 -7.46 -39.64 -17.78
N LEU A 338 -8.58 -39.02 -18.20
CA LEU A 338 -8.96 -37.70 -17.74
C LEU A 338 -9.18 -37.63 -16.23
N ILE A 339 -9.86 -38.61 -15.64
CA ILE A 339 -10.04 -38.68 -14.18
C ILE A 339 -8.69 -38.85 -13.47
N GLY A 340 -7.80 -39.68 -14.02
CA GLY A 340 -6.44 -39.84 -13.51
C GLY A 340 -5.66 -38.52 -13.47
N ASP A 341 -5.64 -37.79 -14.60
CA ASP A 341 -5.00 -36.47 -14.71
C ASP A 341 -5.59 -35.46 -13.70
N LEU A 342 -6.90 -35.49 -13.47
CA LEU A 342 -7.58 -34.59 -12.53
C LEU A 342 -7.25 -34.88 -11.07
N LEU A 343 -7.24 -36.15 -10.68
CA LEU A 343 -6.88 -36.55 -9.32
C LEU A 343 -5.43 -36.16 -9.02
N GLU A 344 -4.53 -36.36 -9.98
CA GLU A 344 -3.14 -35.96 -9.82
C GLU A 344 -3.00 -34.44 -9.68
N LEU A 345 -3.67 -33.66 -10.53
CA LEU A 345 -3.69 -32.19 -10.40
C LEU A 345 -4.25 -31.75 -9.04
N ALA A 346 -5.29 -32.41 -8.53
CA ALA A 346 -5.86 -32.10 -7.22
C ALA A 346 -4.88 -32.43 -6.07
N GLU A 347 -4.15 -33.54 -6.15
CA GLU A 347 -3.08 -33.86 -5.18
C GLU A 347 -1.96 -32.82 -5.21
N ILE A 348 -1.59 -32.40 -6.41
CA ILE A 348 -0.59 -31.37 -6.70
C ILE A 348 -0.98 -30.01 -6.08
N GLU A 349 -2.22 -29.57 -6.26
CA GLU A 349 -2.69 -28.27 -5.74
C GLU A 349 -2.80 -28.26 -4.22
N ASN A 350 -3.27 -29.35 -3.63
CA ASN A 350 -3.40 -29.45 -2.17
C ASN A 350 -2.05 -29.40 -1.45
N LYS A 351 -0.97 -29.86 -2.09
CA LYS A 351 0.41 -29.85 -1.55
C LYS A 351 1.12 -28.49 -1.69
N GLN A 352 0.53 -27.50 -2.35
CA GLN A 352 1.06 -26.12 -2.41
C GLN A 352 0.78 -25.28 -1.15
N LYS A 353 0.04 -25.81 -0.17
CA LYS A 353 -0.01 -25.20 1.17
C LYS A 353 1.34 -25.42 1.87
N PRO A 354 1.91 -24.41 2.55
CA PRO A 354 3.16 -24.55 3.29
C PRO A 354 2.92 -25.38 4.55
N ALA A 355 2.72 -26.69 4.40
CA ALA A 355 2.67 -27.64 5.49
C ALA A 355 2.93 -29.05 4.96
N LYS A 356 4.09 -29.57 5.35
CA LYS A 356 4.47 -30.98 5.44
C LYS A 356 4.82 -31.70 4.13
N VAL A 357 6.12 -31.68 3.89
CA VAL A 357 6.99 -32.57 3.10
C VAL A 357 6.85 -34.08 3.49
N GLU A 358 5.78 -34.49 4.18
CA GLU A 358 5.67 -35.82 4.82
C GLU A 358 5.21 -36.94 3.88
N GLU A 359 4.92 -36.68 2.61
CA GLU A 359 4.64 -37.75 1.62
C GLU A 359 5.71 -37.87 0.52
N ASP A 360 6.75 -37.04 0.54
CA ASP A 360 7.85 -37.07 -0.44
C ASP A 360 9.00 -38.01 0.00
N HIS A 361 8.71 -38.96 0.90
CA HIS A 361 9.67 -39.84 1.57
C HIS A 361 10.24 -41.00 0.73
N LYS A 362 9.98 -41.05 -0.58
CA LYS A 362 10.64 -41.98 -1.50
C LYS A 362 11.37 -41.22 -2.60
N LYS A 363 12.28 -40.33 -2.21
CA LYS A 363 13.33 -39.88 -3.12
C LYS A 363 14.34 -41.01 -3.20
N GLU A 364 14.32 -41.71 -4.32
CA GLU A 364 15.30 -42.74 -4.65
C GLU A 364 16.19 -42.26 -5.79
N CYS A 365 17.29 -42.97 -6.02
CA CYS A 365 18.15 -42.71 -7.15
C CYS A 365 17.48 -43.25 -8.42
N VAL A 366 16.87 -42.35 -9.20
CA VAL A 366 16.15 -42.68 -10.43
C VAL A 366 17.06 -42.50 -11.62
N TYR A 367 17.33 -43.58 -12.35
CA TYR A 367 18.07 -43.56 -13.61
C TYR A 367 17.12 -43.28 -14.77
N PHE A 368 17.41 -42.24 -15.57
CA PHE A 368 16.53 -41.87 -16.68
C PHE A 368 16.41 -43.00 -17.70
N TYR A 369 17.50 -43.71 -18.00
CA TYR A 369 17.48 -44.81 -18.96
C TYR A 369 16.41 -45.85 -18.62
N GLN A 370 16.33 -46.28 -17.35
CA GLN A 370 15.36 -47.27 -16.90
C GLN A 370 13.92 -46.78 -17.07
N VAL A 371 13.66 -45.53 -16.70
CA VAL A 371 12.34 -44.91 -16.82
C VAL A 371 11.91 -44.83 -18.28
N ILE A 372 12.78 -44.31 -19.15
CA ILE A 372 12.45 -44.11 -20.57
C ILE A 372 12.31 -45.45 -21.29
N ASP A 373 13.16 -46.44 -21.01
CA ASP A 373 13.08 -47.77 -21.60
C ASP A 373 11.75 -48.47 -21.26
N GLU A 374 11.30 -48.34 -20.00
CA GLU A 374 9.99 -48.85 -19.60
C GLU A 374 8.84 -48.15 -20.36
N ILE A 375 8.90 -46.83 -20.50
CA ILE A 375 7.90 -46.05 -21.27
C ILE A 375 7.91 -46.46 -22.75
N PHE A 376 9.08 -46.66 -23.33
CA PHE A 376 9.23 -47.12 -24.71
C PHE A 376 8.60 -48.50 -24.89
N GLY A 377 8.82 -49.42 -23.94
CA GLY A 377 8.17 -50.74 -23.94
C GLY A 377 6.63 -50.64 -23.93
N GLN A 378 6.09 -49.73 -23.12
CA GLN A 378 4.64 -49.48 -23.03
C GLN A 378 4.07 -48.84 -24.31
N LEU A 379 4.78 -47.87 -24.91
CA LEU A 379 4.30 -47.09 -26.05
C LEU A 379 4.69 -47.69 -27.42
N ASN A 380 5.49 -48.76 -27.48
CA ASN A 380 5.96 -49.36 -28.74
C ASN A 380 4.81 -49.79 -29.66
N GLY A 381 3.73 -50.36 -29.09
CA GLY A 381 2.55 -50.75 -29.86
C GLY A 381 1.86 -49.54 -30.51
N TYR A 382 1.64 -48.49 -29.72
CA TYR A 382 1.05 -47.24 -30.18
C TYR A 382 1.92 -46.52 -31.22
N ALA A 383 3.22 -46.42 -30.98
CA ALA A 383 4.16 -45.83 -31.93
C ALA A 383 4.18 -46.57 -33.28
N LYS A 384 4.11 -47.91 -33.27
CA LYS A 384 4.00 -48.71 -34.51
C LYS A 384 2.69 -48.45 -35.25
N GLN A 385 1.58 -48.34 -34.54
CA GLN A 385 0.27 -48.03 -35.13
C GLN A 385 0.27 -46.66 -35.80
N GLU A 386 0.90 -45.66 -35.18
CA GLU A 386 1.06 -44.30 -35.73
C GLU A 386 2.19 -44.19 -36.78
N GLY A 387 2.95 -45.26 -37.02
CA GLY A 387 4.06 -45.27 -37.96
C GLY A 387 5.28 -44.44 -37.53
N VAL A 388 5.51 -44.31 -36.22
CA VAL A 388 6.56 -43.49 -35.61
C VAL A 388 7.69 -44.36 -35.05
N LYS A 389 8.95 -43.98 -35.32
CA LYS A 389 10.13 -44.66 -34.78
C LYS A 389 10.55 -44.08 -33.43
N LEU A 390 10.81 -44.94 -32.44
CA LEU A 390 11.33 -44.53 -31.13
C LEU A 390 12.85 -44.73 -31.07
N LEU A 391 13.59 -43.68 -30.67
CA LEU A 391 15.06 -43.67 -30.58
C LEU A 391 15.48 -43.33 -29.16
N LEU A 392 16.22 -44.24 -28.51
CA LEU A 392 16.70 -44.10 -27.13
C LEU A 392 18.20 -43.81 -27.12
N GLU A 393 18.57 -42.59 -26.72
CA GLU A 393 19.94 -42.07 -26.67
C GLU A 393 20.23 -41.45 -25.29
N VAL A 394 19.69 -42.06 -24.24
CA VAL A 394 19.86 -41.62 -22.85
C VAL A 394 21.13 -42.23 -22.28
N ASP A 395 22.00 -41.41 -21.68
CA ASP A 395 23.15 -41.89 -20.91
C ASP A 395 22.67 -42.81 -19.76
N PRO A 396 23.11 -44.09 -19.73
CA PRO A 396 22.74 -45.03 -18.67
C PRO A 396 23.11 -44.57 -17.25
N GLU A 397 24.09 -43.69 -17.09
CA GLU A 397 24.51 -43.18 -15.78
C GLU A 397 23.75 -41.92 -15.33
N ALA A 398 22.98 -41.30 -16.24
CA ALA A 398 22.21 -40.10 -15.93
C ALA A 398 21.08 -40.39 -14.95
N LYS A 399 21.11 -39.70 -13.80
CA LYS A 399 20.23 -39.99 -12.67
C LYS A 399 19.94 -38.77 -11.81
N ILE A 400 18.83 -38.83 -11.08
CA ILE A 400 18.40 -37.81 -10.12
C ILE A 400 17.83 -38.44 -8.85
N GLU A 401 17.78 -37.67 -7.76
CA GLU A 401 17.02 -38.05 -6.56
C GLU A 401 15.57 -37.58 -6.68
N ALA A 402 14.67 -38.52 -6.95
CA ALA A 402 13.28 -38.22 -7.23
C ALA A 402 12.35 -39.40 -6.88
N ASN A 403 11.06 -39.14 -6.92
CA ASN A 403 10.06 -40.20 -6.93
C ASN A 403 9.95 -40.78 -8.35
N TYR A 404 10.22 -42.08 -8.51
CA TYR A 404 10.21 -42.77 -9.81
C TYR A 404 8.91 -42.55 -10.59
N THR A 405 7.76 -42.70 -9.94
CA THR A 405 6.44 -42.55 -10.57
C THR A 405 6.25 -41.16 -11.18
N ARG A 406 6.65 -40.10 -10.47
CA ARG A 406 6.52 -38.71 -10.98
C ARG A 406 7.41 -38.46 -12.19
N ILE A 407 8.64 -38.96 -12.17
CA ILE A 407 9.56 -38.81 -13.30
C ILE A 407 9.07 -39.61 -14.51
N LYS A 408 8.61 -40.85 -14.29
CA LYS A 408 7.99 -41.66 -15.33
C LYS A 408 6.81 -40.95 -15.96
N GLN A 409 5.95 -40.34 -15.17
CA GLN A 409 4.78 -39.64 -15.69
C GLN A 409 5.14 -38.39 -16.49
N LEU A 410 6.11 -37.60 -16.03
CA LEU A 410 6.61 -36.44 -16.77
C LEU A 410 7.06 -36.84 -18.17
N PHE A 411 7.89 -37.89 -18.28
CA PHE A 411 8.39 -38.33 -19.58
C PHE A 411 7.33 -39.08 -20.39
N PHE A 412 6.42 -39.82 -19.75
CA PHE A 412 5.30 -40.45 -20.43
C PHE A 412 4.46 -39.41 -21.16
N ASN A 413 4.13 -38.28 -20.50
CA ASN A 413 3.37 -37.18 -21.08
C ASN A 413 4.10 -36.50 -22.25
N LEU A 414 5.43 -36.37 -22.18
CA LEU A 414 6.21 -35.80 -23.29
C LEU A 414 6.29 -36.76 -24.48
N ILE A 415 6.60 -38.03 -24.23
CA ILE A 415 6.79 -39.05 -25.28
C ILE A 415 5.46 -39.40 -25.95
N SER A 416 4.37 -39.53 -25.19
CA SER A 416 3.05 -39.80 -25.75
C SER A 416 2.59 -38.66 -26.66
N ASN A 417 2.79 -37.40 -26.25
CA ASN A 417 2.52 -36.23 -27.09
C ASN A 417 3.40 -36.21 -28.35
N ALA A 418 4.67 -36.56 -28.22
CA ALA A 418 5.62 -36.62 -29.34
C ALA A 418 5.24 -37.70 -30.39
N ILE A 419 4.61 -38.80 -29.98
CA ILE A 419 4.05 -39.82 -30.90
C ILE A 419 2.74 -39.31 -31.52
N LYS A 420 1.84 -38.82 -30.68
CA LYS A 420 0.48 -38.42 -31.05
C LYS A 420 0.41 -37.24 -32.02
N TYR A 421 1.31 -36.27 -31.88
CA TYR A 421 1.39 -35.10 -32.77
C TYR A 421 2.44 -35.26 -33.87
N ASN A 422 2.86 -36.50 -34.14
CA ASN A 422 3.82 -36.81 -35.18
C ASN A 422 3.15 -36.98 -36.56
N LYS A 423 3.98 -37.32 -37.55
CA LYS A 423 3.55 -37.70 -38.90
C LYS A 423 3.94 -39.15 -39.18
N PRO A 424 3.20 -39.89 -40.02
CA PRO A 424 3.59 -41.24 -40.45
C PRO A 424 5.01 -41.25 -41.04
N GLY A 425 5.84 -42.20 -40.60
CA GLY A 425 7.25 -42.29 -40.95
C GLY A 425 8.17 -41.35 -40.14
N GLY A 426 7.63 -40.62 -39.17
CA GLY A 426 8.37 -39.75 -38.27
C GLY A 426 9.17 -40.49 -37.20
N TYR A 427 9.78 -39.73 -36.29
CA TYR A 427 10.54 -40.24 -35.15
C TYR A 427 10.25 -39.45 -33.88
N VAL A 428 10.47 -40.13 -32.75
CA VAL A 428 10.64 -39.54 -31.41
C VAL A 428 11.97 -40.00 -30.87
N ARG A 429 12.82 -39.04 -30.47
CA ARG A 429 14.15 -39.25 -29.94
C ARG A 429 14.23 -38.72 -28.53
N VAL A 430 14.66 -39.57 -27.60
CA VAL A 430 14.87 -39.19 -26.19
C VAL A 430 16.32 -39.39 -25.87
N GLY A 431 16.97 -38.37 -25.32
CA GLY A 431 18.39 -38.45 -25.00
C GLY A 431 18.83 -37.47 -23.93
N THR A 432 20.07 -37.63 -23.49
CA THR A 432 20.73 -36.72 -22.54
C THR A 432 21.58 -35.70 -23.30
N SER A 433 21.55 -34.44 -22.86
CA SER A 433 22.34 -33.37 -23.47
C SER A 433 23.81 -33.49 -23.08
N GLU A 434 24.73 -33.32 -24.03
CA GLU A 434 26.18 -33.24 -23.78
C GLU A 434 26.57 -32.10 -22.83
N ARG A 435 25.70 -31.09 -22.67
CA ARG A 435 25.89 -29.99 -21.70
C ARG A 435 25.73 -30.44 -20.25
N SER A 436 25.12 -31.62 -20.01
CA SER A 436 24.95 -32.18 -18.66
C SER A 436 26.29 -32.33 -17.94
N SER A 437 27.34 -32.72 -18.68
CA SER A 437 28.69 -32.93 -18.18
C SER A 437 29.42 -31.62 -17.83
N GLN A 438 29.09 -30.51 -18.52
CA GLN A 438 29.81 -29.24 -18.39
C GLN A 438 29.23 -28.30 -17.32
N ARG A 439 27.93 -28.39 -17.03
CA ARG A 439 27.24 -27.52 -16.04
C ARG A 439 26.86 -28.23 -14.75
N GLY A 440 27.02 -29.55 -14.69
CA GLY A 440 26.65 -30.36 -13.54
C GLY A 440 25.14 -30.52 -13.31
N ALA A 441 24.30 -29.90 -14.15
CA ALA A 441 22.87 -30.17 -14.24
C ALA A 441 22.62 -31.44 -15.07
N GLN A 442 21.54 -32.18 -14.79
CA GLN A 442 21.13 -33.32 -15.61
C GLN A 442 20.08 -32.86 -16.61
N GLU A 443 20.42 -32.85 -17.90
CA GLU A 443 19.53 -32.40 -18.97
C GLU A 443 19.06 -33.59 -19.83
N VAL A 444 17.74 -33.79 -19.90
CA VAL A 444 17.10 -34.82 -20.74
C VAL A 444 16.17 -34.12 -21.73
N PHE A 445 16.23 -34.52 -23.00
CA PHE A 445 15.37 -33.98 -24.04
C PHE A 445 14.46 -35.05 -24.65
N VAL A 446 13.28 -34.62 -25.11
CA VAL A 446 12.35 -35.37 -25.97
C VAL A 446 12.16 -34.55 -27.24
N GLU A 447 12.58 -35.10 -28.37
CA GLU A 447 12.54 -34.47 -29.69
C GLU A 447 11.66 -35.28 -30.65
N ASP A 448 10.79 -34.61 -31.38
CA ASP A 448 9.99 -35.17 -32.47
C ASP A 448 10.21 -34.38 -33.77
N ASN A 449 9.94 -35.02 -34.90
CA ASN A 449 9.88 -34.37 -36.21
C ASN A 449 8.45 -34.22 -36.75
N GLY A 450 7.49 -34.06 -35.84
CA GLY A 450 6.06 -33.99 -36.10
C GLY A 450 5.60 -32.64 -36.66
N ILE A 451 4.38 -32.25 -36.30
CA ILE A 451 3.74 -31.04 -36.83
C ILE A 451 4.31 -29.74 -36.25
N GLY A 452 5.02 -29.79 -35.11
CA GLY A 452 5.53 -28.61 -34.43
C GLY A 452 4.46 -27.69 -33.82
N ILE A 453 4.89 -26.64 -33.13
CA ILE A 453 4.03 -25.72 -32.36
C ILE A 453 4.24 -24.28 -32.88
N PRO A 454 3.16 -23.58 -33.31
CA PRO A 454 3.24 -22.18 -33.72
C PRO A 454 3.79 -21.29 -32.61
N ARG A 455 4.68 -20.34 -32.94
CA ARG A 455 5.29 -19.41 -31.96
C ARG A 455 4.28 -18.69 -31.07
N ALA A 456 3.13 -18.30 -31.62
CA ALA A 456 2.08 -17.61 -30.88
C ALA A 456 1.51 -18.42 -29.70
N GLU A 457 1.56 -19.75 -29.80
CA GLU A 457 0.93 -20.64 -28.81
C GLU A 457 1.93 -21.24 -27.82
N GLN A 458 3.24 -21.13 -28.06
CA GLN A 458 4.30 -21.77 -27.25
C GLN A 458 4.27 -21.35 -25.77
N ASN A 459 3.79 -20.14 -25.46
CA ASN A 459 3.66 -19.69 -24.07
C ASN A 459 2.45 -20.31 -23.35
N ARG A 460 1.44 -20.72 -24.13
CA ARG A 460 0.12 -21.14 -23.63
C ARG A 460 -0.03 -22.66 -23.53
N ILE A 461 0.80 -23.43 -24.23
CA ILE A 461 0.74 -24.92 -24.20
C ILE A 461 0.89 -25.55 -22.82
N PHE A 462 1.42 -24.81 -21.84
CA PHE A 462 1.55 -25.25 -20.45
C PHE A 462 0.35 -24.83 -19.58
N GLU A 463 -0.60 -24.07 -20.12
CA GLU A 463 -1.89 -23.79 -19.48
C GLU A 463 -2.74 -25.06 -19.46
N ARG A 464 -3.58 -25.19 -18.43
CA ARG A 464 -4.45 -26.36 -18.26
C ARG A 464 -5.55 -26.33 -19.31
N PHE A 465 -5.86 -27.50 -19.89
CA PHE A 465 -6.87 -27.68 -20.95
C PHE A 465 -6.61 -26.89 -22.23
N TYR A 466 -5.43 -26.28 -22.36
CA TYR A 466 -5.09 -25.51 -23.54
C TYR A 466 -4.70 -26.43 -24.70
N ARG A 467 -5.23 -26.14 -25.89
CA ARG A 467 -4.97 -26.86 -27.13
C ARG A 467 -4.84 -25.86 -28.29
N VAL A 468 -3.78 -26.02 -29.08
CA VAL A 468 -3.37 -25.12 -30.19
C VAL A 468 -4.44 -24.97 -31.28
N ASP A 469 -5.30 -25.96 -31.51
CA ASP A 469 -6.32 -25.86 -32.55
C ASP A 469 -7.54 -26.77 -32.30
N LYS A 470 -8.74 -26.21 -32.17
CA LYS A 470 -10.01 -26.98 -32.07
C LYS A 470 -10.52 -27.46 -33.44
N SER A 471 -9.96 -26.94 -34.54
CA SER A 471 -10.47 -27.17 -35.90
C SER A 471 -9.71 -28.25 -36.68
N ARG A 472 -8.37 -28.29 -36.55
CA ARG A 472 -7.49 -29.31 -37.17
C ARG A 472 -7.26 -30.54 -36.29
N ALA A 473 -7.49 -30.44 -34.98
CA ALA A 473 -7.33 -31.54 -34.02
C ALA A 473 -8.61 -32.37 -33.79
N LYS A 474 -9.59 -32.31 -34.69
CA LYS A 474 -10.83 -33.11 -34.56
C LYS A 474 -10.59 -34.62 -34.50
N ASN A 475 -9.42 -35.08 -34.93
CA ASN A 475 -9.05 -36.50 -34.93
C ASN A 475 -7.96 -36.88 -33.92
N VAL A 476 -7.49 -35.94 -33.08
CA VAL A 476 -6.39 -36.19 -32.14
C VAL A 476 -6.89 -35.97 -30.71
N GLU A 477 -7.34 -37.04 -30.06
CA GLU A 477 -7.91 -37.04 -28.70
C GLU A 477 -6.89 -36.68 -27.62
N GLY A 478 -7.25 -35.85 -26.64
CA GLY A 478 -6.48 -35.70 -25.40
C GLY A 478 -6.92 -34.54 -24.51
N THR A 479 -6.60 -34.69 -23.22
CA THR A 479 -7.11 -33.92 -22.09
C THR A 479 -6.63 -32.47 -22.02
N GLY A 480 -5.50 -32.15 -22.67
CA GLY A 480 -4.85 -30.83 -22.54
C GLY A 480 -4.24 -30.59 -21.15
N LEU A 481 -4.13 -31.63 -20.31
CA LEU A 481 -3.55 -31.54 -18.96
C LEU A 481 -2.08 -32.00 -18.92
N GLY A 482 -1.65 -32.85 -19.87
CA GLY A 482 -0.33 -33.48 -19.84
C GLY A 482 0.86 -32.50 -19.72
N LEU A 483 0.88 -31.40 -20.49
CA LEU A 483 1.96 -30.41 -20.39
C LEU A 483 1.89 -29.55 -19.11
N ALA A 484 0.70 -29.35 -18.55
CA ALA A 484 0.55 -28.70 -17.25
C ALA A 484 1.13 -29.58 -16.13
N ILE A 485 0.92 -30.90 -16.20
CA ILE A 485 1.52 -31.89 -15.29
C ILE A 485 3.05 -31.89 -15.44
N VAL A 486 3.59 -31.83 -16.66
CA VAL A 486 5.03 -31.71 -16.92
C VAL A 486 5.62 -30.46 -16.25
N LYS A 487 5.01 -29.29 -16.48
CA LYS A 487 5.47 -28.02 -15.88
C LYS A 487 5.41 -28.07 -14.36
N HIS A 488 4.34 -28.64 -13.79
CA HIS A 488 4.23 -28.76 -12.34
C HIS A 488 5.29 -29.69 -11.75
N THR A 489 5.46 -30.89 -12.32
CA THR A 489 6.46 -31.85 -11.85
C THR A 489 7.87 -31.29 -11.99
N ALA A 490 8.18 -30.56 -13.06
CA ALA A 490 9.46 -29.87 -13.19
C ALA A 490 9.66 -28.85 -12.05
N ASN A 491 8.67 -28.01 -11.76
CA ASN A 491 8.72 -27.04 -10.66
C ASN A 491 8.94 -27.71 -9.29
N LEU A 492 8.33 -28.87 -9.03
CA LEU A 492 8.52 -29.64 -7.79
C LEU A 492 10.00 -30.00 -7.55
N TYR A 493 10.74 -30.28 -8.62
CA TYR A 493 12.16 -30.60 -8.57
C TYR A 493 13.07 -29.40 -8.86
N ASN A 494 12.54 -28.17 -8.87
CA ASN A 494 13.24 -26.95 -9.29
C ASN A 494 13.88 -27.09 -10.69
N ALA A 495 13.33 -27.95 -11.55
CA ALA A 495 13.78 -28.17 -12.90
C ALA A 495 13.15 -27.15 -13.86
N SER A 496 13.89 -26.76 -14.89
CA SER A 496 13.37 -25.88 -15.95
C SER A 496 12.95 -26.70 -17.17
N VAL A 497 11.81 -26.35 -17.76
CA VAL A 497 11.35 -26.88 -19.05
C VAL A 497 11.57 -25.84 -20.13
N THR A 498 12.28 -26.21 -21.20
CA THR A 498 12.49 -25.36 -22.37
C THR A 498 11.93 -26.04 -23.62
N LEU A 499 11.47 -25.23 -24.57
CA LEU A 499 10.88 -25.69 -25.82
C LEU A 499 11.58 -25.02 -27.00
N GLU A 500 12.02 -25.83 -27.95
CA GLU A 500 12.41 -25.40 -29.29
C GLU A 500 11.43 -26.05 -30.28
N SER A 501 10.65 -25.25 -30.99
CA SER A 501 9.65 -25.81 -31.92
C SER A 501 9.39 -24.87 -33.09
N GLU A 502 9.21 -25.46 -34.27
CA GLU A 502 8.83 -24.77 -35.49
C GLU A 502 7.76 -25.57 -36.23
N LEU A 503 6.71 -24.87 -36.68
CA LEU A 503 5.59 -25.47 -37.39
C LEU A 503 6.08 -26.22 -38.64
N GLY A 504 5.70 -27.49 -38.75
CA GLY A 504 6.08 -28.41 -39.83
C GLY A 504 7.45 -29.08 -39.66
N LYS A 505 8.27 -28.67 -38.69
CA LYS A 505 9.60 -29.27 -38.44
C LYS A 505 9.62 -30.22 -37.24
N GLY A 506 8.80 -29.96 -36.23
CA GLY A 506 8.74 -30.76 -35.00
C GLY A 506 8.99 -29.93 -33.75
N SER A 507 9.15 -30.60 -32.61
CA SER A 507 9.37 -29.97 -31.32
C SER A 507 10.46 -30.68 -30.51
N LYS A 508 11.16 -29.93 -29.69
CA LYS A 508 12.14 -30.43 -28.73
C LYS A 508 11.87 -29.83 -27.37
N PHE A 509 11.45 -30.66 -26.43
CA PHE A 509 11.34 -30.32 -25.02
C PHE A 509 12.62 -30.73 -24.31
N THR A 510 13.23 -29.82 -23.56
CA THR A 510 14.41 -30.11 -22.74
C THR A 510 14.11 -29.80 -21.28
N ILE A 511 14.33 -30.80 -20.42
CA ILE A 511 14.14 -30.73 -18.97
C ILE A 511 15.53 -30.69 -18.33
N SER A 512 15.81 -29.62 -17.60
CA SER A 512 17.09 -29.43 -16.89
C SER A 512 16.86 -29.51 -15.39
N PHE A 513 17.38 -30.55 -14.76
CA PHE A 513 17.37 -30.72 -13.31
C PHE A 513 18.62 -30.07 -12.70
N PRO A 514 18.47 -29.19 -11.69
CA PRO A 514 19.61 -28.56 -11.04
C PRO A 514 20.48 -29.59 -10.33
N LYS A 515 21.79 -29.31 -10.27
CA LYS A 515 22.71 -30.11 -9.47
C LYS A 515 22.35 -29.96 -7.99
N LYS A 516 22.33 -31.07 -7.26
CA LYS A 516 22.40 -31.05 -5.79
C LYS A 516 23.86 -30.95 -5.33
#